data_AF-B3EDX5-F1
#
_entry.id   AF-B3EDX5-F1
#
_cell.length_a   1.000
_cell.length_b   1.000
_cell.length_c   1.000
_cell.angle_alpha   90.00
_cell.angle_beta   90.00
_cell.angle_gamma   90.00
#
_symmetry.space_group_name_H-M   'P 1'
#
loop_
_entity.id
_entity.type
_entity.pdbx_description
1 polymer ?
#
loop_
_entity_poly.entity_id
_entity_poly.type
_entity_poly.pdbx_seq_one_letter_code
_entity_poly.pdbx_strand_id
1 'polypeptide(L)'
;MEKIDVNVYGDSYPLRVERRELTEKAAEDVDRIMRLFAEKAPSFEPVKLAVLSAISFAEKKIELEEELALLSQKISRLNVFIGQNLEE
;
A
#
# COMPACT_ATOMS: atom_id res chain seq x y z
N MET A 1 -15.21 -14.61 -6.51
CA MET A 1 -15.35 -13.69 -5.37
C MET A 1 -15.74 -14.49 -4.15
N GLU A 2 -14.93 -14.42 -3.11
CA GLU A 2 -15.14 -15.10 -1.83
C GLU A 2 -15.58 -14.07 -0.78
N LYS A 3 -16.35 -14.48 0.22
CA LYS A 3 -16.62 -13.67 1.42
C LYS A 3 -15.64 -14.10 2.50
N ILE A 4 -14.88 -13.14 3.03
CA ILE A 4 -13.96 -13.37 4.15
C ILE A 4 -14.22 -12.33 5.22
N ASP A 5 -13.95 -12.69 6.48
CA ASP A 5 -13.96 -11.76 7.61
C ASP A 5 -12.52 -11.43 7.95
N VAL A 6 -12.16 -10.15 7.93
CA VAL A 6 -10.82 -9.66 8.29
C VAL A 6 -10.88 -8.91 9.61
N ASN A 7 -9.86 -9.09 10.45
CA ASN A 7 -9.78 -8.43 11.75
C ASN A 7 -8.81 -7.25 11.68
N VAL A 8 -9.30 -6.06 12.02
CA VAL A 8 -8.52 -4.83 12.01
C VAL A 8 -8.83 -4.04 13.27
N TYR A 9 -7.80 -3.74 14.05
CA TYR A 9 -7.88 -2.92 15.25
C TYR A 9 -8.92 -3.41 16.28
N GLY A 10 -9.08 -4.72 16.40
CA GLY A 10 -10.00 -5.37 17.35
C GLY A 10 -11.42 -5.58 16.82
N ASP A 11 -11.77 -5.03 15.66
CA ASP A 11 -13.06 -5.23 15.01
C ASP A 11 -12.95 -6.20 13.82
N SER A 12 -14.06 -6.87 13.51
CA SER A 12 -14.16 -7.80 12.38
C SER A 12 -15.00 -7.21 11.26
N TYR A 13 -14.48 -7.25 10.03
CA TYR A 13 -15.08 -6.63 8.86
C TYR A 13 -15.34 -7.67 7.76
N PRO A 14 -16.62 -7.88 7.36
CA PRO A 14 -16.95 -8.81 6.28
C PRO A 14 -16.68 -8.16 4.92
N LEU A 15 -15.79 -8.77 4.12
CA LEU A 15 -15.39 -8.27 2.81
C LEU A 15 -15.65 -9.31 1.71
N ARG A 16 -16.00 -8.82 0.52
CA ARG A 16 -16.03 -9.63 -0.71
C ARG A 16 -14.75 -9.40 -1.48
N VAL A 17 -13.99 -10.46 -1.70
CA VAL A 17 -12.62 -10.36 -2.22
C VAL A 17 -12.42 -11.24 -3.45
N GLU A 18 -11.52 -10.81 -4.32
CA GLU A 18 -11.04 -11.61 -5.45
C GLU A 18 -9.80 -12.42 -5.09
N ARG A 19 -8.92 -11.83 -4.28
CA ARG A 19 -7.66 -12.43 -3.82
C ARG A 19 -7.64 -12.40 -2.30
N ARG A 20 -7.94 -13.55 -1.69
CA ARG A 20 -8.02 -13.71 -0.24
C ARG A 20 -6.71 -13.35 0.46
N GLU A 21 -5.62 -14.02 0.10
CA GLU A 21 -4.29 -13.83 0.73
C GLU A 21 -3.82 -12.37 0.69
N LEU A 22 -4.10 -11.65 -0.42
CA LEU A 22 -3.72 -10.25 -0.55
C LEU A 22 -4.56 -9.36 0.37
N THR A 23 -5.86 -9.66 0.49
CA THR A 23 -6.75 -8.90 1.37
C THR A 23 -6.41 -9.13 2.84
N GLU A 24 -6.11 -10.37 3.22
CA GLU A 24 -5.67 -10.71 4.59
C GLU A 24 -4.38 -9.95 4.95
N LYS A 25 -3.37 -9.97 4.06
CA LYS A 25 -2.15 -9.17 4.26
C LYS A 25 -2.41 -7.68 4.35
N ALA A 26 -3.29 -7.15 3.50
CA ALA A 26 -3.67 -5.73 3.56
C ALA A 26 -4.34 -5.38 4.91
N ALA A 27 -5.19 -6.26 5.43
CA ALA A 27 -5.82 -6.07 6.74
C ALA A 27 -4.78 -6.09 7.88
N GLU A 28 -3.82 -7.03 7.85
CA GLU A 28 -2.71 -7.09 8.81
C GLU A 28 -1.84 -5.81 8.76
N ASP A 29 -1.56 -5.31 7.56
CA ASP A 29 -0.80 -4.07 7.39
C ASP A 29 -1.57 -2.86 7.95
N VAL A 30 -2.88 -2.78 7.72
CA VAL A 30 -3.72 -1.72 8.29
C VAL A 30 -3.75 -1.80 9.81
N ASP A 31 -3.93 -2.98 10.39
CA ASP A 31 -3.91 -3.19 11.84
C ASP A 31 -2.58 -2.72 12.45
N ARG A 32 -1.45 -3.08 11.84
CA ARG A 32 -0.11 -2.68 12.28
C ARG A 32 0.05 -1.16 12.29
N ILE A 33 -0.35 -0.47 11.22
CA ILE A 33 -0.22 0.99 11.13
C ILE A 33 -1.17 1.69 12.11
N MET A 34 -2.40 1.19 12.26
CA MET A 34 -3.34 1.74 13.26
C MET A 34 -2.78 1.62 14.67
N ARG A 35 -2.18 0.48 15.04
CA ARG A 35 -1.51 0.30 16.34
C ARG A 35 -0.31 1.23 16.51
N LEU A 36 0.51 1.42 15.48
CA LEU A 36 1.64 2.36 15.52
C LEU A 36 1.17 3.80 15.78
N PHE A 37 0.05 4.22 15.17
CA PHE A 37 -0.54 5.52 15.47
C PHE A 37 -1.14 5.58 16.88
N ALA A 38 -1.76 4.51 17.34
CA ALA A 38 -2.29 4.41 18.71
C ALA A 38 -1.18 4.53 19.76
N GLU A 39 -0.01 3.92 19.52
CA GLU A 39 1.16 4.04 20.41
C GLU A 39 1.65 5.48 20.53
N LYS A 40 1.64 6.23 19.42
CA LYS A 40 2.08 7.63 19.38
C LYS A 40 1.01 8.61 19.89
N ALA A 41 -0.26 8.27 19.75
CA ALA A 41 -1.40 9.11 20.11
C ALA A 41 -2.52 8.27 20.76
N PRO A 42 -2.32 7.78 22.00
CA PRO A 42 -3.26 6.86 22.66
C PRO A 42 -4.62 7.49 22.99
N SER A 43 -4.74 8.83 22.93
CA SER A 43 -6.00 9.55 23.14
C SER A 43 -6.88 9.65 21.89
N PHE A 44 -6.40 9.17 20.73
CA PHE A 44 -7.17 9.26 19.48
C PHE A 44 -8.21 8.16 19.39
N GLU A 45 -9.39 8.54 18.92
CA GLU A 45 -10.47 7.59 18.64
C GLU A 45 -10.10 6.64 17.48
N PRO A 46 -10.60 5.39 17.48
CA PRO A 46 -10.30 4.40 16.43
C PRO A 46 -10.56 4.90 15.01
N VAL A 47 -11.62 5.69 14.80
CA VAL A 47 -11.95 6.29 13.49
C VAL A 47 -10.84 7.24 13.02
N LYS A 48 -10.29 8.05 13.92
CA LYS A 48 -9.21 8.98 13.59
C LYS A 48 -7.93 8.22 13.24
N LEU A 49 -7.63 7.14 13.98
CA LEU A 49 -6.51 6.26 13.67
C LEU A 49 -6.67 5.58 12.30
N ALA A 50 -7.88 5.13 11.96
CA ALA A 50 -8.17 4.54 10.65
C ALA A 50 -7.95 5.54 9.50
N VAL A 51 -8.38 6.79 9.67
CA VAL A 51 -8.15 7.85 8.68
C VAL A 51 -6.66 8.16 8.53
N LEU A 52 -5.90 8.24 9.62
CA LEU A 52 -4.45 8.44 9.56
C LEU A 52 -3.74 7.28 8.85
N SER A 53 -4.13 6.04 9.14
CA SER A 53 -3.63 4.86 8.43
C SER A 53 -3.95 4.92 6.93
N ALA A 54 -5.18 5.28 6.56
CA ALA A 54 -5.58 5.41 5.16
C ALA A 54 -4.77 6.49 4.42
N ILE A 55 -4.52 7.64 5.04
CA ILE A 55 -3.67 8.70 4.48
C ILE A 55 -2.25 8.18 4.29
N SER A 56 -1.67 7.52 5.30
CA SER A 56 -0.31 6.98 5.22
C SER A 56 -0.15 5.95 4.08
N PHE A 57 -1.15 5.09 3.85
CA PHE A 57 -1.13 4.18 2.71
C PHE A 57 -1.27 4.91 1.38
N ALA A 58 -2.11 5.94 1.29
CA ALA A 58 -2.28 6.73 0.09
C ALA A 58 -0.98 7.47 -0.30
N GLU A 59 -0.30 8.07 0.69
CA GLU A 59 1.02 8.67 0.50
C GLU A 59 2.01 7.64 -0.01
N LYS A 60 2.08 6.46 0.64
CA LYS A 60 3.03 5.43 0.22
C LYS A 60 2.78 4.92 -1.19
N LYS A 61 1.51 4.80 -1.57
CA LYS A 61 1.11 4.43 -2.93
C LYS A 61 1.60 5.47 -3.94
N ILE A 62 1.39 6.76 -3.67
CA ILE A 62 1.83 7.85 -4.55
C ILE A 62 3.35 7.83 -4.71
N GLU A 63 4.10 7.69 -3.62
CA GLU A 63 5.58 7.57 -3.66
C GLU A 63 6.05 6.42 -4.56
N LEU A 64 5.41 5.25 -4.44
CA LEU A 64 5.76 4.06 -5.23
C LEU A 64 5.40 4.24 -6.71
N GLU A 65 4.27 4.89 -7.02
CA GLU A 65 3.89 5.22 -8.40
C GLU A 65 4.90 6.18 -9.05
N GLU A 66 5.37 7.18 -8.32
CA GLU A 66 6.42 8.10 -8.77
C GLU A 66 7.75 7.38 -8.99
N GLU A 67 8.17 6.51 -8.07
CA GLU A 67 9.41 5.73 -8.19
C GLU A 67 9.38 4.79 -9.42
N LEU A 68 8.24 4.12 -9.64
CA LEU A 68 8.03 3.27 -10.82
C LEU A 68 8.09 4.07 -12.13
N ALA A 69 7.51 5.27 -12.16
CA ALA A 69 7.57 6.14 -13.33
C ALA A 69 9.02 6.57 -13.62
N LEU A 70 9.77 6.95 -12.59
CA LEU A 70 11.19 7.30 -12.72
C LEU A 70 12.04 6.12 -13.20
N LEU A 71 11.81 4.91 -12.66
CA LEU A 71 12.52 3.71 -13.08
C LEU A 71 12.21 3.35 -14.53
N SER A 72 10.94 3.45 -14.93
CA SER A 72 10.51 3.22 -16.32
C SER A 72 11.16 4.20 -17.29
N GLN A 73 11.31 5.46 -16.89
CA GLN A 73 12.02 6.47 -17.67
C GLN A 73 13.51 6.14 -17.81
N LYS A 74 14.16 5.70 -16.71
CA LYS A 74 15.58 5.29 -16.73
C LYS A 74 15.81 4.10 -17.66
N ILE A 75 14.97 3.07 -17.58
CA ILE A 75 15.02 1.89 -18.48
C ILE A 75 14.85 2.31 -19.93
N SER A 76 13.89 3.20 -20.22
CA SER A 76 13.65 3.69 -21.58
C SER A 76 14.88 4.43 -22.14
N ARG A 77 15.51 5.28 -21.33
CA ARG A 77 16.76 5.97 -21.73
C ARG A 77 17.91 5.00 -21.99
N LEU A 78 18.06 3.98 -21.14
CA LEU A 78 19.09 2.94 -21.33
C LEU A 78 18.86 2.14 -22.61
N ASN A 79 17.61 1.77 -22.91
CA ASN A 79 17.28 1.04 -24.14
C ASN A 79 17.60 1.87 -25.40
N VAL A 80 17.31 3.18 -25.38
CA VAL A 80 17.68 4.08 -26.48
C VAL A 80 19.20 4.16 -26.63
N PHE A 81 19.94 4.32 -25.54
CA PHE A 81 21.40 4.36 -25.56
C PHE A 81 22.00 3.06 -26.12
N ILE A 82 21.50 1.89 -25.69
CA ILE A 82 21.98 0.59 -26.20
C ILE A 82 21.67 0.45 -27.69
N GLY A 83 20.46 0.81 -28.14
CA GLY A 83 20.10 0.77 -29.56
C GLY A 83 21.03 1.61 -30.43
N GLN A 84 21.36 2.83 -29.99
CA GLN A 84 22.27 3.73 -30.70
C GLN A 84 23.70 3.17 -30.83
N ASN A 85 24.18 2.39 -29.86
CA ASN A 85 25.54 1.81 -29.86
C ASN A 85 25.61 0.42 -30.53
N LEU A 86 24.47 -0.18 -30.92
CA LEU A 86 24.42 -1.45 -31.66
C LEU A 86 24.24 -1.25 -33.17
N GLU A 87 23.94 -0.02 -33.60
CA GLU A 87 23.80 0.38 -35.01
C GLU A 87 25.10 1.00 -35.60
N GLU A 88 26.18 1.08 -34.81
CA GLU A 88 27.57 1.41 -35.23
C GLU A 88 28.44 0.14 -35.32
#